data_AF-A0A4Z1JPI7-F1
#
_entry.id   AF-A0A4Z1JPI7-F1
#
_cell.length_a   1.000
_cell.length_b   1.000
_cell.length_c   1.000
_cell.angle_alpha   90.00
_cell.angle_beta   90.00
_cell.angle_gamma   90.00
#
_symmetry.space_group_name_H-M   'P 1'
#
loop_
_entity.id
_entity.type
_entity.pdbx_description
1 polymer ?
#
loop_
_entity_poly.entity_id
_entity_poly.type
_entity_poly.pdbx_seq_one_letter_code
_entity_poly.pdbx_strand_id
1 'polypeptide(L)' 'MCRQASCPTCQKETWFGCGLHLPSVFSSIPADQECTCIPKFEKDGVQYPPKAGTGTAQDAGEEGDVVIHDLKRGT' A
#
# COMPACT_ATOMS: atom_id res chain seq x y z
N MET A 1 -9.73 -6.10 -19.09
CA MET A 1 -8.51 -6.83 -18.71
C MET A 1 -7.98 -6.23 -17.42
N CYS A 2 -7.45 -7.04 -16.49
CA CYS A 2 -6.83 -6.48 -15.29
C CYS A 2 -5.46 -5.89 -15.64
N ARG A 3 -5.12 -4.74 -15.08
CA ARG A 3 -3.84 -4.07 -15.32
C ARG A 3 -3.42 -3.27 -14.10
N GLN A 4 -2.13 -2.96 -14.05
CA GLN A 4 -1.56 -1.97 -13.14
C GLN A 4 -2.18 -0.58 -13.40
N ALA A 5 -2.40 0.17 -12.33
CA ALA A 5 -2.93 1.53 -12.33
C ALA A 5 -2.49 2.25 -11.06
N SER A 6 -2.21 3.55 -11.16
CA SER A 6 -1.84 4.34 -9.98
C SER A 6 -3.07 4.65 -9.11
N CYS A 7 -2.92 4.55 -7.80
CA CYS A 7 -3.96 4.85 -6.84
C CYS A 7 -4.16 6.37 -6.74
N PRO A 8 -5.38 6.90 -6.97
CA PRO A 8 -5.61 8.34 -6.87
C PRO A 8 -5.51 8.86 -5.42
N THR A 9 -5.52 7.97 -4.43
CA THR A 9 -5.52 8.31 -3.01
C THR A 9 -4.11 8.40 -2.43
N CYS A 10 -3.30 7.34 -2.59
CA CYS A 10 -1.94 7.26 -2.03
C CYS A 10 -0.82 7.35 -3.07
N GLN A 11 -1.15 7.49 -4.36
CA GLN A 11 -0.21 7.60 -5.49
C GLN A 11 0.71 6.38 -5.72
N LYS A 12 0.59 5.33 -4.89
CA LYS A 12 1.22 4.02 -5.10
C LYS A 12 0.48 3.18 -6.15
N GLU A 13 1.11 2.09 -6.57
CA GLU A 13 0.61 1.21 -7.62
C GLU A 13 -0.48 0.27 -7.10
N THR A 14 -1.60 0.23 -7.82
CA THR A 14 -2.72 -0.67 -7.58
C THR A 14 -3.18 -1.27 -8.92
N TRP A 15 -4.39 -1.80 -8.95
CA TRP A 15 -4.96 -2.47 -10.10
C TRP A 15 -6.30 -1.87 -10.52
N PHE A 16 -6.65 -2.08 -11.78
CA PHE A 16 -7.97 -1.84 -12.35
C PHE A 16 -8.43 -3.11 -13.09
N GLY A 17 -9.73 -3.42 -13.05
CA GLY A 17 -10.32 -4.55 -13.76
C GLY A 17 -11.29 -5.36 -12.90
N CYS A 18 -11.37 -6.66 -13.17
CA CYS A 18 -12.29 -7.61 -12.50
C CYS A 18 -11.68 -8.35 -11.29
N GLY A 19 -10.39 -8.19 -11.00
CA GLY A 19 -9.74 -8.82 -9.84
C GLY A 19 -9.34 -10.30 -10.03
N LEU A 20 -9.56 -10.88 -11.21
CA LEU A 20 -9.21 -12.28 -11.47
C LEU A 20 -7.74 -12.52 -11.85
N HIS A 21 -6.99 -11.47 -12.20
CA HIS A 21 -5.61 -11.59 -12.66
C HIS A 21 -4.61 -10.82 -11.78
N LEU A 22 -4.95 -10.64 -10.49
CA LEU A 22 -4.13 -9.89 -9.53
C LEU A 22 -2.71 -10.46 -9.38
N PRO A 23 -2.49 -11.80 -9.28
CA PRO A 23 -1.14 -12.33 -9.19
C PRO A 23 -0.24 -11.87 -10.34
N SER A 24 -0.77 -11.84 -11.56
CA SER A 24 -0.03 -11.37 -12.74
C SER A 24 0.21 -9.87 -12.76
N VAL A 25 -0.73 -9.08 -12.24
CA VAL A 25 -0.57 -7.62 -12.12
C VAL A 25 0.51 -7.27 -11.10
N PHE A 26 0.49 -7.93 -9.94
CA PHE A 26 1.40 -7.65 -8.83
C PHE A 26 2.76 -8.33 -8.95
N SER A 27 2.93 -9.32 -9.83
CA SER A 27 4.23 -9.94 -10.09
C SER A 27 5.32 -8.97 -10.54
N SER A 28 4.96 -7.83 -11.13
CA SER A 28 5.91 -6.80 -11.61
C SER A 28 6.01 -5.58 -10.69
N ILE A 29 5.23 -5.54 -9.60
CA ILE A 29 5.15 -4.41 -8.69
C ILE A 29 5.92 -4.78 -7.41
N PRO A 30 6.98 -4.05 -7.03
CA PRO A 30 7.66 -4.31 -5.78
C PRO A 30 6.77 -3.91 -4.60
N ALA A 31 6.87 -4.64 -3.49
CA ALA A 31 5.97 -4.51 -2.35
C ALA A 31 5.88 -3.09 -1.75
N ASP A 32 7.00 -2.36 -1.75
CA ASP A 32 7.06 -0.98 -1.27
C ASP A 32 6.21 -0.01 -2.12
N GLN A 33 6.05 -0.32 -3.40
CA GLN A 33 5.27 0.46 -4.35
C GLN A 33 3.80 0.01 -4.43
N GLU A 34 3.40 -1.03 -3.71
CA GLU A 34 2.00 -1.47 -3.67
C GLU A 34 1.15 -0.52 -2.83
N CYS A 35 -0.09 -0.29 -3.28
CA CYS A 35 -1.05 0.54 -2.59
C CYS A 35 -1.37 0.03 -1.18
N THR A 36 -1.29 0.93 -0.21
CA THR A 36 -1.58 0.64 1.21
C THR A 36 -2.98 1.09 1.64
N CYS A 37 -3.86 1.44 0.70
CA CYS A 37 -5.23 1.84 1.03
C CYS A 37 -6.09 0.67 1.54
N ILE A 38 -7.17 1.00 2.26
CA ILE A 38 -8.23 0.08 2.69
C ILE A 38 -9.55 0.36 1.97
N PRO A 39 -10.47 -0.62 1.92
CA PRO A 39 -10.31 -2.01 2.34
C PRO A 39 -9.45 -2.83 1.36
N LYS A 40 -8.77 -3.86 1.87
CA LYS A 40 -8.07 -4.83 1.01
C LYS A 40 -9.07 -5.71 0.26
N PHE A 41 -8.71 -6.13 -0.93
CA PHE A 41 -9.48 -7.06 -1.75
C PHE A 41 -8.93 -8.47 -1.60
N GLU A 42 -9.75 -9.41 -1.14
CA GLU A 42 -9.32 -10.81 -0.97
C GLU A 42 -9.58 -11.63 -2.24
N LYS A 43 -8.59 -12.40 -2.66
CA LYS A 43 -8.69 -13.41 -3.73
C LYS A 43 -7.93 -14.66 -3.34
N ASP A 44 -8.62 -15.79 -3.23
CA ASP A 44 -8.05 -17.10 -2.86
C ASP A 44 -7.22 -17.04 -1.57
N GLY A 45 -7.70 -16.29 -0.57
CA GLY A 45 -7.01 -16.10 0.71
C GLY A 45 -5.80 -15.15 0.64
N VAL A 46 -5.51 -14.54 -0.51
CA VAL A 46 -4.48 -13.51 -0.66
C VAL A 46 -5.14 -12.13 -0.65
N GLN A 47 -4.63 -11.23 0.18
CA GLN A 47 -5.11 -9.85 0.25
C GLN A 47 -4.31 -8.95 -0.68
N TYR A 48 -5.03 -8.25 -1.56
CA TYR A 48 -4.50 -7.27 -2.48
C TYR A 48 -4.98 -5.87 -2.11
N PRO A 49 -4.31 -4.80 -2.57
CA PRO A 49 -4.85 -3.45 -2.44
C PRO A 49 -6.25 -3.29 -3.05
N PRO A 50 -7.01 -2.26 -2.63
CA PRO A 50 -8.28 -1.92 -3.25
C PRO A 50 -8.08 -1.54 -4.72
N LYS A 51 -9.08 -1.82 -5.54
CA LYS A 51 -9.15 -1.35 -6.93
C LYS A 51 -8.98 0.17 -6.98
N ALA A 52 -8.34 0.68 -8.03
CA ALA A 52 -8.18 2.11 -8.25
C ALA A 52 -9.52 2.87 -8.06
N GLY A 53 -9.51 3.86 -7.16
CA GLY A 53 -10.65 4.71 -6.83
C GLY A 53 -11.62 4.16 -5.77
N THR A 54 -11.42 2.95 -5.24
CA THR A 54 -12.28 2.39 -4.18
C THR A 54 -11.63 2.37 -2.80
N GLY A 55 -10.34 2.75 -2.72
CA GLY A 55 -9.56 2.72 -1.48
C GLY A 55 -9.46 4.09 -0.80
N THR A 56 -9.51 4.09 0.52
CA THR A 56 -9.15 5.22 1.38
C THR A 56 -7.72 5.06 1.92
N ALA A 57 -6.99 6.16 2.05
CA ALA A 57 -5.66 6.13 2.65
C ALA A 57 -5.77 5.55 4.05
N GLN A 58 -5.03 4.48 4.31
CA GLN A 58 -4.62 4.19 5.67
C GLN A 58 -3.56 5.22 5.96
N ASP A 59 -3.83 6.12 6.91
CA ASP A 59 -2.86 7.08 7.42
C ASP A 59 -1.52 6.35 7.54
N ALA A 60 -0.56 6.75 6.69
CA ALA A 60 0.77 6.19 6.70
C ALA A 60 1.36 6.71 8.01
N GLY A 61 1.24 5.89 9.06
CA GLY A 61 1.74 6.21 10.38
C GLY A 61 3.12 6.85 10.24
N GLU A 62 3.25 8.06 10.76
CA GLU A 62 4.49 8.80 10.84
C GLU A 62 5.54 7.92 11.52
N GLU A 63 6.39 7.25 10.74
CA GLU A 63 7.62 6.66 11.25
C GLU A 63 8.60 7.81 11.45
N GLY A 64 8.47 8.51 12.58
CA GLY A 64 9.16 9.77 12.79
C GLY A 64 9.34 10.22 14.22
N ASP A 65 9.21 9.35 15.22
CA ASP A 65 9.70 9.66 16.58
C ASP A 65 11.03 8.94 16.81
N VAL A 66 12.07 9.45 16.16
CA VAL A 66 13.44 9.16 16.58
C VAL A 66 13.69 10.03 17.83
N VAL A 67 13.39 9.50 19.02
CA VAL A 67 13.81 10.14 20.28
C VAL A 67 15.32 9.92 20.43
N ILE A 68 16.09 10.68 19.67
CA ILE A 68 17.52 10.78 19.87
C ILE A 68 17.81 11.89 20.89
N HIS A 69 18.52 11.50 21.95
CA HIS A 69 19.37 12.33 22.82
C HIS A 69 18.77 13.01 24.06
N ASP A 70 18.53 12.26 25.14
CA ASP A 70 18.90 12.77 26.49
C ASP A 70 20.28 12.20 26.83
N LEU A 71 21.31 12.93 26.40
CA LEU A 71 22.65 12.84 26.96
C LEU A 71 22.54 13.09 28.47
N LYS A 72 22.52 12.02 29.28
CA LYS A 72 22.88 12.12 30.70
C LYS A 72 24.39 12.35 30.80
N ARG A 73 24.81 13.60 30.54
CA ARG A 73 26.16 14.11 30.77
C ARG A 73 26.03 15.33 31.68
N GLY A 74 26.51 15.19 32.93
CA GLY A 74 26.44 16.18 34.01
C GLY A 74 25.38 15.76 35.03
N THR A 75 25.73 15.26 36.21
CA THR A 75 26.64 15.82 37.22
C THR A 75 27.16 14.67 38.09
#